data_AF-A0A162GEM5-F1
#
_entry.id   AF-A0A162GEM5-F1
#
_cell.length_a   1.000
_cell.length_b   1.000
_cell.length_c   1.000
_cell.angle_alpha   90.00
_cell.angle_beta   90.00
_cell.angle_gamma   90.00
#
_symmetry.space_group_name_H-M   'P 1'
#
loop_
_entity.id
_entity.type
_entity.pdbx_description
1 polymer ?
#
loop_
_entity_poly.entity_id
_entity_poly.type
_entity_poly.pdbx_seq_one_letter_code
_entity_poly.pdbx_strand_id
1 'polypeptide(L)'
;MASPASGPSTPSSRQSCCSGPFGGVDRLGLRRLRLALRAEELAAGGVRASDPLLVEALSAPGRFATIDSAPARQAERLALTIDRVRSLQAEHGSIEELLWSAWESSRVAASWREVALGTGLTAAEANRNLDGVVALFSAARRFVERASGTSAIGFVTEILEAEVPEDTLAPRSTEDAVLIGTPSSVVGLEFDVVVVARLQDGIWPNLRPRGSLLDPDGLLRHARGEGALPLDARKATLDDELRMFALAASRARRQVVLTAVAGEDESPSLFFRISPPDAPRLDAASAVPLTLRGASRP
;
A
#
# COMPACT_ATOMS: atom_id res chain seq x y z
N MET A 1 19.82 -4.51 27.55
CA MET A 1 21.03 -4.13 26.79
C MET A 1 21.19 -5.08 25.61
N ALA A 2 20.60 -4.70 24.48
CA ALA A 2 20.94 -5.21 23.15
C ALA A 2 20.71 -4.01 22.24
N SER A 3 21.81 -3.39 21.82
CA SER A 3 21.78 -2.24 20.91
C SER A 3 21.39 -2.78 19.53
N PRO A 4 20.31 -2.32 18.87
CA PRO A 4 20.06 -2.70 17.50
C PRO A 4 21.15 -2.03 16.66
N ALA A 5 21.94 -2.86 15.98
CA ALA A 5 23.03 -2.43 15.15
C ALA A 5 22.52 -1.48 14.06
N SER A 6 22.87 -0.20 14.19
CA SER A 6 22.85 0.77 13.09
C SER A 6 23.91 0.36 12.07
N GLY A 7 23.58 -0.64 11.24
CA GLY A 7 24.40 -1.04 10.11
C GLY A 7 24.54 0.13 9.12
N PRO A 8 25.71 0.32 8.49
CA PRO A 8 25.85 1.33 7.46
C PRO A 8 24.86 1.02 6.33
N SER A 9 23.98 1.98 6.03
CA SER A 9 23.09 1.95 4.86
C SER A 9 23.85 1.39 3.65
N THR A 10 23.36 0.32 3.04
CA THR A 10 24.03 -0.32 1.90
C THR A 10 24.23 0.66 0.75
N PRO A 11 25.32 0.58 -0.04
CA PRO A 11 25.57 1.48 -1.17
C PRO A 11 24.40 1.59 -2.16
N SER A 12 23.63 0.52 -2.34
CA SER A 12 22.43 0.52 -3.18
C SER A 12 21.33 1.44 -2.65
N SER A 13 21.09 1.48 -1.33
CA SER A 13 20.03 2.31 -0.72
C SER A 13 20.22 3.80 -0.99
N ARG A 14 21.45 4.31 -0.89
CA ARG A 14 21.76 5.73 -1.14
C ARG A 14 21.68 6.11 -2.62
N GLN A 15 22.06 5.20 -3.51
CA GLN A 15 21.89 5.39 -4.95
C GLN A 15 20.39 5.45 -5.31
N SER A 16 19.57 4.60 -4.68
CA SER A 16 18.11 4.66 -4.83
C SER A 16 17.55 5.99 -4.33
N CYS A 17 18.07 6.57 -3.25
CA CYS A 17 17.63 7.89 -2.78
C CYS A 17 17.90 9.00 -3.80
N CYS A 18 19.04 9.00 -4.50
CA CYS A 18 19.34 9.99 -5.53
C CYS A 18 18.35 9.94 -6.70
N SER A 19 17.98 8.73 -7.11
CA SER A 19 17.09 8.50 -8.26
C SER A 19 15.61 8.52 -7.88
N GLY A 20 15.30 8.47 -6.59
CA GLY A 20 13.96 8.57 -6.06
C GLY A 20 13.38 9.98 -6.17
N PRO A 21 12.08 10.12 -5.86
CA PRO A 21 11.35 11.39 -5.97
C PRO A 21 11.96 12.54 -5.16
N PHE A 22 12.59 12.21 -4.03
CA PHE A 22 13.23 13.18 -3.14
C PHE A 22 14.63 13.62 -3.62
N GLY A 23 15.34 12.80 -4.39
CA GLY A 23 16.65 13.13 -4.96
C GLY A 23 16.55 13.81 -6.32
N GLY A 24 15.60 13.40 -7.16
CA GLY A 24 15.30 14.03 -8.45
C GLY A 24 16.44 13.94 -9.47
N VAL A 25 17.44 13.10 -9.24
CA VAL A 25 18.56 12.88 -10.16
C VAL A 25 18.21 11.75 -11.12
N ASP A 26 18.06 12.09 -12.40
CA ASP A 26 17.79 11.10 -13.43
C ASP A 26 19.01 10.20 -13.69
N ARG A 27 18.81 9.12 -14.46
CA ARG A 27 19.89 8.14 -14.75
C ARG A 27 21.09 8.80 -15.44
N LEU A 28 20.86 9.78 -16.30
CA LEU A 28 21.93 10.49 -16.99
C LEU A 28 22.69 11.42 -16.03
N GLY A 29 21.98 12.14 -15.16
CA GLY A 29 22.55 12.96 -14.10
C GLY A 29 23.41 12.14 -13.14
N LEU A 30 22.94 10.96 -12.74
CA LEU A 30 23.70 10.05 -11.86
C LEU A 30 24.98 9.56 -12.54
N ARG A 31 24.91 9.25 -13.84
CA ARG A 31 26.10 8.90 -14.63
C ARG A 31 27.09 10.05 -14.71
N ARG A 32 26.62 11.28 -14.94
CA ARG A 32 27.47 12.49 -14.99
C ARG A 32 28.16 12.75 -13.65
N LEU A 33 27.43 12.59 -12.54
CA LEU A 33 27.99 12.72 -11.19
C LEU A 33 29.10 11.72 -10.92
N ARG A 34 28.86 10.45 -11.22
CA ARG A 34 29.88 9.39 -11.06
C ARG A 34 31.15 9.68 -11.87
N LEU A 35 31.00 10.18 -13.10
CA LEU A 35 32.14 10.53 -13.94
C LEU A 35 32.92 11.73 -13.37
N ALA A 36 32.22 12.77 -12.90
CA ALA A 36 32.84 13.95 -12.31
C ALA A 36 33.63 13.60 -11.02
N LEU A 37 32.99 12.87 -10.09
CA LEU A 37 33.65 12.39 -8.87
C LEU A 37 34.86 11.51 -9.18
N ARG A 38 34.76 10.65 -10.20
CA ARG A 38 35.88 9.80 -10.62
C ARG A 38 37.03 10.61 -11.21
N ALA A 39 36.73 11.68 -11.95
CA ALA A 39 37.74 12.56 -12.51
C ALA A 39 38.50 13.31 -11.41
N GLU A 40 37.81 13.81 -10.39
CA GLU A 40 38.43 14.45 -9.23
C GLU A 40 39.32 13.48 -8.43
N GLU A 41 38.84 12.24 -8.19
CA GLU A 41 39.62 11.20 -7.54
C GLU A 41 40.91 10.88 -8.30
N LEU A 42 40.83 10.76 -9.63
CA LEU A 42 42.00 10.50 -10.47
C LEU A 42 42.98 11.68 -10.48
N ALA A 43 42.47 12.92 -10.49
CA ALA A 43 43.29 14.13 -10.40
C ALA A 43 44.01 14.24 -9.05
N ALA A 44 43.41 13.72 -7.98
CA ALA A 44 44.03 13.60 -6.66
C ALA A 44 44.96 12.37 -6.50
N GLY A 45 45.18 11.59 -7.58
CA GLY A 45 46.03 10.39 -7.57
C GLY A 45 45.38 9.13 -7.00
N GLY A 46 44.08 9.18 -6.73
CA GLY A 46 43.31 8.07 -6.17
C GLY A 46 42.80 7.07 -7.23
N VAL A 47 42.51 5.85 -6.81
CA VAL A 47 42.10 4.75 -7.71
C VAL A 47 40.71 4.17 -7.39
N ARG A 48 39.97 4.78 -6.47
CA ARG A 48 38.68 4.27 -5.98
C ARG A 48 37.58 4.27 -7.04
N ALA A 49 36.72 3.24 -7.01
CA ALA A 49 35.56 3.17 -7.92
C ALA A 49 34.54 4.30 -7.67
N SER A 50 33.67 4.59 -8.65
CA SER A 50 32.72 5.71 -8.55
C SER A 50 31.61 5.54 -7.50
N ASP A 51 31.18 4.31 -7.23
CA ASP A 51 30.11 4.03 -6.26
C ASP A 51 30.46 4.40 -4.82
N PRO A 52 31.61 3.99 -4.25
CA PRO A 52 32.00 4.44 -2.92
C PRO A 52 32.22 5.96 -2.85
N LEU A 53 32.70 6.59 -3.93
CA LEU A 53 32.84 8.05 -3.99
C LEU A 53 31.49 8.76 -3.90
N LEU A 54 30.46 8.23 -4.58
CA LEU A 54 29.11 8.78 -4.50
C LEU A 54 28.51 8.64 -3.09
N VAL A 55 28.68 7.47 -2.46
CA VAL A 55 28.21 7.22 -1.09
C VAL A 55 28.91 8.15 -0.09
N GLU A 56 30.22 8.35 -0.24
CA GLU A 56 31.00 9.27 0.57
C GLU A 56 30.55 10.72 0.34
N ALA A 57 30.38 11.14 -0.91
CA ALA A 57 29.92 12.49 -1.24
C ALA A 57 28.52 12.78 -0.67
N LEU A 58 27.61 11.81 -0.66
CA LEU A 58 26.31 11.93 0.00
C LEU A 58 26.37 11.91 1.53
N SER A 59 27.49 11.46 2.11
CA SER A 59 27.65 11.36 3.58
C SER A 59 28.11 12.65 4.24
N ALA A 60 28.63 13.59 3.45
CA ALA A 60 29.23 14.82 3.92
C ALA A 60 28.80 15.99 3.02
N PRO A 61 28.10 17.01 3.55
CA PRO A 61 27.79 18.22 2.81
C PRO A 61 29.05 18.88 2.22
N GLY A 62 28.87 19.57 1.08
CA GLY A 62 29.93 20.29 0.37
C GLY A 62 30.75 19.46 -0.61
N ARG A 63 30.57 18.13 -0.65
CA ARG A 63 31.35 17.25 -1.54
C ARG A 63 30.95 17.34 -3.01
N PHE A 64 29.85 18.03 -3.35
CA PHE A 64 29.47 18.31 -4.73
C PHE A 64 29.76 19.76 -5.16
N ALA A 65 30.31 20.61 -4.28
CA ALA A 65 30.47 22.04 -4.52
C ALA A 65 31.40 22.38 -5.71
N THR A 66 32.32 21.49 -6.06
CA THR A 66 33.27 21.63 -7.17
C THR A 66 32.68 21.22 -8.53
N ILE A 67 31.53 20.55 -8.54
CA ILE A 67 30.89 20.04 -9.75
C ILE A 67 29.76 21.00 -10.15
N ASP A 68 30.02 21.92 -11.09
CA ASP A 68 28.97 22.81 -11.58
C ASP A 68 28.01 22.11 -12.54
N SER A 69 26.99 21.47 -11.98
CA SER A 69 25.90 20.86 -12.74
C SER A 69 24.59 20.84 -11.96
N ALA A 70 23.46 20.82 -12.66
CA ALA A 70 22.15 20.70 -12.01
C ALA A 70 22.00 19.39 -11.19
N PRO A 71 22.45 18.21 -11.67
CA PRO A 71 22.50 16.99 -10.86
C PRO A 71 23.34 17.10 -9.59
N ALA A 72 24.47 17.83 -9.64
CA ALA A 72 25.31 18.04 -8.46
C ALA A 72 24.60 18.88 -7.41
N ARG A 73 23.90 19.95 -7.82
CA ARG A 73 23.06 20.73 -6.91
C ARG A 73 21.92 19.92 -6.30
N GLN A 74 21.32 19.00 -7.06
CA GLN A 74 20.31 18.07 -6.55
C GLN A 74 20.90 17.10 -5.50
N ALA A 75 22.04 16.49 -5.81
CA ALA A 75 22.73 15.58 -4.91
C ALA A 75 23.23 16.29 -3.63
N GLU A 76 23.72 17.53 -3.74
CA GLU A 76 24.12 18.37 -2.62
C GLU A 76 22.94 18.65 -1.67
N ARG A 77 21.76 18.98 -2.21
CA ARG A 77 20.56 19.15 -1.38
C ARG A 77 20.18 17.88 -0.63
N LEU A 78 20.28 16.73 -1.30
CA LEU A 78 20.04 15.44 -0.65
C LEU A 78 21.07 15.17 0.46
N ALA A 79 22.35 15.46 0.23
CA ALA A 79 23.41 15.32 1.23
C ALA A 79 23.15 16.21 2.46
N LEU A 80 22.76 17.48 2.25
CA LEU A 80 22.36 18.41 3.31
C LEU A 80 21.15 17.90 4.10
N THR A 81 20.17 17.31 3.41
CA THR A 81 18.98 16.73 4.05
C THR A 81 19.35 15.54 4.93
N ILE A 82 20.19 14.62 4.43
CA ILE A 82 20.67 13.45 5.17
C ILE A 82 21.45 13.89 6.40
N ASP A 83 22.33 14.88 6.27
CA ASP A 83 23.10 15.44 7.38
C ASP A 83 22.18 16.04 8.44
N ARG A 84 21.20 16.85 8.03
CA ARG A 84 20.23 17.46 8.96
C ARG A 84 19.43 16.41 9.73
N VAL A 85 18.91 15.38 9.04
CA VAL A 85 18.18 14.27 9.68
C VAL A 85 19.09 13.50 10.64
N ARG A 86 20.37 13.30 10.29
CA ARG A 86 21.34 12.66 11.19
C ARG A 86 21.60 13.50 12.44
N SER A 87 21.77 14.81 12.31
CA SER A 87 21.94 15.71 13.46
C SER A 87 20.72 15.67 14.38
N LEU A 88 19.50 15.77 13.83
CA LEU A 88 18.26 15.67 14.59
C LEU A 88 18.14 14.33 15.31
N GLN A 89 18.51 13.24 14.65
CA GLN A 89 18.53 11.91 15.28
C GLN A 89 19.52 11.83 16.44
N ALA A 90 20.72 12.42 16.30
CA ALA A 90 21.72 12.47 17.36
C ALA A 90 21.28 13.33 18.55
N GLU A 91 20.46 14.35 18.30
CA GLU A 91 19.81 15.18 19.32
C GLU A 91 18.57 14.52 19.95
N HIS A 92 18.31 13.24 19.64
CA HIS A 92 17.13 12.49 20.08
C HIS A 92 15.79 13.10 19.63
N GLY A 93 15.78 13.74 18.46
CA GLY A 93 14.57 14.22 17.82
C GLY A 93 13.55 13.11 17.58
N SER A 94 12.28 13.49 17.68
CA SER A 94 11.14 12.62 17.40
C SER A 94 11.07 12.24 15.92
N ILE A 95 10.43 11.12 15.60
CA ILE A 95 10.22 10.72 14.22
C ILE A 95 9.47 11.79 13.40
N GLU A 96 8.53 12.51 14.01
CA GLU A 96 7.81 13.60 13.36
C GLU A 96 8.76 14.71 12.90
N GLU A 97 9.69 15.13 13.76
CA GLU A 97 10.68 16.16 13.44
C GLU A 97 11.63 15.71 12.32
N LEU A 98 12.07 14.46 12.37
CA LEU A 98 12.95 13.88 11.34
C LEU A 98 12.23 13.80 9.98
N LEU A 99 11.00 13.29 9.95
CA LEU A 99 10.19 13.21 8.72
C LEU A 99 9.85 14.60 8.18
N TRP A 100 9.50 15.53 9.06
CA TRP A 100 9.22 16.92 8.67
C TRP A 100 10.44 17.57 8.03
N SER A 101 11.62 17.44 8.65
CA SER A 101 12.87 17.96 8.10
C SER A 101 13.20 17.36 6.73
N ALA A 102 12.97 16.06 6.55
CA ALA A 102 13.18 15.39 5.26
C ALA A 102 12.19 15.88 4.20
N TRP A 103 10.91 16.00 4.56
CA TRP A 103 9.84 16.46 3.68
C TRP A 103 10.06 17.90 3.22
N GLU A 104 10.30 18.82 4.14
CA GLU A 104 10.53 20.24 3.84
C GLU A 104 11.76 20.44 2.93
N SER A 105 12.86 19.76 3.24
CA SER A 105 14.12 19.90 2.50
C SER A 105 14.02 19.39 1.06
N SER A 106 13.12 18.46 0.79
CA SER A 106 12.93 17.89 -0.55
C SER A 106 12.30 18.85 -1.56
N ARG A 107 11.51 19.83 -1.08
CA ARG A 107 10.78 20.81 -1.90
C ARG A 107 9.85 20.21 -2.98
N VAL A 108 9.46 18.94 -2.86
CA VAL A 108 8.53 18.30 -3.80
C VAL A 108 7.06 18.62 -3.52
N ALA A 109 6.76 19.14 -2.33
CA ALA A 109 5.40 19.40 -1.88
C ALA A 109 4.59 20.29 -2.84
N ALA A 110 5.17 21.41 -3.27
CA ALA A 110 4.50 22.37 -4.13
C ALA A 110 4.22 21.79 -5.53
N SER A 111 5.24 21.15 -6.14
CA SER A 111 5.09 20.58 -7.47
C SER A 111 4.11 19.41 -7.48
N TRP A 112 4.12 18.55 -6.45
CA TRP A 112 3.18 17.45 -6.33
C TRP A 112 1.75 17.94 -6.13
N ARG A 113 1.56 18.99 -5.32
CA ARG A 113 0.24 19.61 -5.14
C ARG A 113 -0.29 20.19 -6.46
N GLU A 114 0.54 20.93 -7.20
CA GLU A 114 0.15 21.49 -8.49
C GLU A 114 -0.24 20.39 -9.50
N VAL A 115 0.54 19.30 -9.56
CA VAL A 115 0.24 18.16 -10.45
C VAL A 115 -1.02 17.41 -10.00
N ALA A 116 -1.23 17.23 -8.69
CA ALA A 116 -2.39 16.53 -8.15
C ALA A 116 -3.72 17.28 -8.39
N LEU A 117 -3.68 18.61 -8.50
CA LEU A 117 -4.86 19.43 -8.86
C LEU A 117 -5.25 19.30 -10.34
N GLY A 118 -4.41 18.70 -11.17
CA GLY A 118 -4.72 18.43 -12.57
C GLY A 118 -5.66 17.24 -12.76
N THR A 119 -5.78 16.80 -14.01
CA THR A 119 -6.58 15.63 -14.40
C THR A 119 -5.72 14.59 -15.10
N GLY A 120 -6.11 13.31 -15.02
CA GLY A 120 -5.45 12.20 -15.72
C GLY A 120 -4.45 11.43 -14.85
N LEU A 121 -3.65 10.58 -15.50
CA LEU A 121 -2.81 9.58 -14.81
C LEU A 121 -1.74 10.21 -13.91
N THR A 122 -1.11 11.30 -14.34
CA THR A 122 -0.07 12.00 -13.58
C THR A 122 -0.64 12.66 -12.32
N ALA A 123 -1.85 13.22 -12.41
CA ALA A 123 -2.57 13.77 -11.26
C ALA A 123 -2.93 12.67 -10.25
N ALA A 124 -3.41 11.52 -10.74
CA ALA A 124 -3.72 10.37 -9.89
C ALA A 124 -2.47 9.79 -9.21
N GLU A 125 -1.32 9.76 -9.88
CA GLU A 125 -0.03 9.37 -9.29
C GLU A 125 0.43 10.35 -8.21
N ALA A 126 0.36 11.65 -8.49
CA ALA A 126 0.70 12.67 -7.50
C ALA A 126 -0.22 12.60 -6.27
N ASN A 127 -1.53 12.38 -6.45
CA ASN A 127 -2.45 12.19 -5.33
C ASN A 127 -2.09 10.96 -4.49
N ARG A 128 -1.83 9.81 -5.14
CA ARG A 128 -1.39 8.60 -4.43
C ARG A 128 -0.11 8.81 -3.64
N ASN A 129 0.86 9.55 -4.19
CA ASN A 129 2.10 9.86 -3.48
C ASN A 129 1.85 10.75 -2.27
N LEU A 130 0.98 11.76 -2.40
CA LEU A 130 0.59 12.64 -1.29
C LEU A 130 -0.18 11.87 -0.20
N ASP A 131 -1.11 10.99 -0.59
CA ASP A 131 -1.83 10.11 0.34
C ASP A 131 -0.87 9.23 1.15
N GLY A 132 0.15 8.68 0.49
CA GLY A 132 1.21 7.90 1.14
C GLY A 132 2.01 8.71 2.16
N VAL A 133 2.35 9.96 1.85
CA VAL A 133 3.03 10.86 2.79
C VAL A 133 2.12 11.17 3.99
N VAL A 134 0.84 11.50 3.76
CA VAL A 134 -0.12 11.76 4.84
C VAL A 134 -0.32 10.54 5.74
N ALA A 135 -0.40 9.35 5.17
CA ALA A 135 -0.47 8.09 5.90
C ALA A 135 0.77 7.88 6.78
N LEU A 136 1.97 8.12 6.25
CA LEU A 136 3.23 8.00 6.99
C LEU A 136 3.29 8.96 8.20
N PHE A 137 2.93 10.24 8.01
CA PHE A 137 2.89 11.21 9.11
C PHE A 137 1.82 10.85 10.16
N SER A 138 0.68 10.31 9.72
CA SER A 138 -0.37 9.84 10.63
C SER A 138 0.10 8.66 11.49
N ALA A 139 0.83 7.71 10.89
CA ALA A 139 1.43 6.59 11.60
C ALA A 139 2.51 7.08 12.59
N ALA A 140 3.38 7.99 12.16
CA ALA A 140 4.42 8.59 13.02
C ALA A 140 3.82 9.28 14.25
N ARG A 141 2.73 10.03 14.07
CA ARG A 141 2.01 10.67 15.18
C ARG A 141 1.45 9.67 16.18
N ARG A 142 0.74 8.65 15.70
CA ARG A 142 0.21 7.59 16.57
C ARG A 142 1.32 6.87 17.32
N PHE A 143 2.46 6.63 16.67
CA PHE A 143 3.62 6.00 17.29
C PHE A 143 4.17 6.83 18.46
N VAL A 144 4.30 8.15 18.26
CA VAL A 144 4.74 9.09 19.31
C VAL A 144 3.72 9.17 20.45
N GLU A 145 2.42 9.22 20.12
CA GLU A 145 1.32 9.26 21.12
C GLU A 145 1.24 7.98 21.97
N ARG A 146 1.51 6.80 21.37
CA ARG A 146 1.44 5.50 22.06
C ARG A 146 2.55 5.28 23.08
N ALA A 147 3.74 5.82 22.86
CA ALA A 147 4.90 5.53 23.69
C ALA A 147 5.87 6.72 23.73
N SER A 148 5.67 7.60 24.72
CA SER A 148 6.61 8.68 25.04
C SER A 148 7.99 8.10 25.39
N GLY A 149 8.99 8.35 24.56
CA GLY A 149 10.37 7.86 24.74
C GLY A 149 10.85 6.82 23.72
N THR A 150 10.04 6.50 22.70
CA THR A 150 10.44 5.55 21.66
C THR A 150 11.36 6.21 20.64
N SER A 151 12.43 5.50 20.24
CA SER A 151 13.39 6.01 19.25
C SER A 151 12.79 6.08 17.85
N ALA A 152 13.17 7.09 17.06
CA ALA A 152 12.79 7.19 15.65
C ALA A 152 13.24 5.97 14.82
N ILE A 153 14.34 5.32 15.22
CA ILE A 153 14.79 4.06 14.62
C ILE A 153 13.75 2.96 14.86
N GLY A 154 13.18 2.87 16.06
CA GLY A 154 12.13 1.92 16.38
C GLY A 154 10.91 2.05 15.47
N PHE A 155 10.49 3.29 15.16
CA PHE A 155 9.41 3.52 14.20
C PHE A 155 9.75 3.00 12.81
N VAL A 156 10.95 3.31 12.30
CA VAL A 156 11.37 2.87 10.97
C VAL A 156 11.44 1.34 10.91
N THR A 157 11.94 0.68 11.96
CA THR A 157 11.91 -0.77 12.08
C THR A 157 10.48 -1.31 12.07
N GLU A 158 9.58 -0.76 12.88
CA GLU A 158 8.16 -1.17 12.95
C GLU A 158 7.48 -1.08 11.58
N ILE A 159 7.68 0.02 10.85
CA ILE A 159 7.10 0.21 9.50
C ILE A 159 7.71 -0.75 8.47
N LEU A 160 9.01 -1.03 8.53
CA LEU A 160 9.68 -1.91 7.56
C LEU A 160 9.41 -3.40 7.83
N GLU A 161 9.14 -3.76 9.08
CA GLU A 161 8.79 -5.14 9.49
C GLU A 161 7.27 -5.41 9.44
N ALA A 162 6.45 -4.40 9.20
CA ALA A 162 5.00 -4.55 9.09
C ALA A 162 4.62 -5.42 7.88
N GLU A 163 4.17 -6.66 8.15
CA GLU A 163 3.66 -7.59 7.13
C GLU A 163 2.24 -7.23 6.65
N VAL A 164 1.49 -6.50 7.48
CA VAL A 164 0.12 -6.07 7.19
C VAL A 164 0.12 -4.55 7.06
N PRO A 165 -0.42 -3.99 5.95
CA PRO A 165 -0.60 -2.55 5.84
C PRO A 165 -1.45 -2.03 7.00
N GLU A 166 -0.99 -0.96 7.66
CA GLU A 166 -1.83 -0.30 8.65
C GLU A 166 -3.12 0.20 7.98
N ASP A 167 -4.24 0.05 8.68
CA ASP A 167 -5.51 0.60 8.24
C ASP A 167 -5.39 2.12 8.10
N THR A 168 -5.51 2.57 6.85
CA THR A 168 -5.46 3.98 6.48
C THR A 168 -6.88 4.53 6.53
N LEU A 169 -7.18 5.30 7.57
CA LEU A 169 -8.42 6.09 7.70
C LEU A 169 -8.43 7.33 6.78
N ALA A 170 -7.46 7.45 5.87
CA ALA A 170 -7.38 8.60 4.97
C ALA A 170 -8.53 8.54 3.95
N PRO A 171 -9.31 9.61 3.80
CA PRO A 171 -10.39 9.67 2.82
C PRO A 171 -9.79 9.59 1.41
N ARG A 172 -10.11 8.52 0.67
CA ARG A 172 -9.76 8.40 -0.74
C ARG A 172 -10.78 9.19 -1.57
N SER A 173 -10.32 9.95 -2.55
CA SER A 173 -11.22 10.63 -3.49
C SER A 173 -12.00 9.58 -4.30
N THR A 174 -13.29 9.44 -4.02
CA THR A 174 -14.23 8.52 -4.66
C THR A 174 -15.03 9.23 -5.75
N GLU A 175 -14.37 9.75 -6.78
CA GLU A 175 -15.09 10.23 -7.95
C GLU A 175 -15.06 9.14 -9.03
N ASP A 176 -16.25 8.62 -9.35
CA ASP A 176 -16.56 7.58 -10.35
C ASP A 176 -15.75 6.27 -10.27
N ALA A 177 -15.83 5.59 -9.11
CA ALA A 177 -15.17 4.30 -8.89
C ALA A 177 -16.15 3.15 -8.62
N VAL A 178 -15.74 1.92 -8.97
CA VAL A 178 -16.43 0.69 -8.57
C VAL A 178 -15.91 0.23 -7.21
N LEU A 179 -16.80 0.07 -6.23
CA LEU A 179 -16.45 -0.48 -4.93
C LEU A 179 -16.24 -1.99 -5.04
N ILE A 180 -15.04 -2.46 -4.64
CA ILE A 180 -14.72 -3.89 -4.51
C ILE A 180 -14.50 -4.17 -3.03
N GLY A 181 -15.22 -5.16 -2.50
CA GLY A 181 -15.14 -5.49 -1.08
C GLY A 181 -15.76 -6.84 -0.76
N THR A 182 -15.74 -7.17 0.53
CA THR A 182 -16.39 -8.38 1.05
C THR A 182 -17.88 -8.09 1.30
N PRO A 183 -18.73 -9.12 1.43
CA PRO A 183 -20.15 -8.92 1.75
C PRO A 183 -20.39 -8.09 3.03
N SER A 184 -19.47 -8.15 4.01
CA SER A 184 -19.56 -7.36 5.24
C SER A 184 -19.18 -5.89 5.04
N SER A 185 -18.34 -5.55 4.06
CA SER A 185 -17.90 -4.17 3.84
C SER A 185 -18.97 -3.28 3.20
N VAL A 186 -20.07 -3.88 2.72
CA VAL A 186 -21.18 -3.16 2.07
C VAL A 186 -22.41 -2.99 2.97
N VAL A 187 -22.31 -3.34 4.26
CA VAL A 187 -23.38 -3.12 5.24
C VAL A 187 -23.73 -1.62 5.29
N GLY A 188 -25.02 -1.31 5.19
CA GLY A 188 -25.52 0.07 5.24
C GLY A 188 -25.30 0.90 3.97
N LEU A 189 -24.70 0.33 2.93
CA LEU A 189 -24.56 0.96 1.61
C LEU A 189 -25.66 0.50 0.67
N GLU A 190 -25.86 1.22 -0.43
CA GLU A 190 -26.77 0.85 -1.51
C GLU A 190 -26.16 1.24 -2.87
N PHE A 191 -26.39 0.41 -3.88
CA PHE A 191 -25.84 0.58 -5.23
C PHE A 191 -26.91 0.31 -6.28
N ASP A 192 -26.84 0.96 -7.45
CA ASP A 192 -27.74 0.63 -8.55
C ASP A 192 -27.50 -0.81 -9.06
N VAL A 193 -26.25 -1.23 -9.13
CA VAL A 193 -25.82 -2.55 -9.60
C VAL A 193 -24.88 -3.19 -8.58
N VAL A 194 -25.13 -4.46 -8.26
CA VAL A 194 -24.21 -5.28 -7.45
C VAL A 194 -23.76 -6.49 -8.25
N VAL A 195 -22.46 -6.75 -8.26
CA VAL A 195 -21.88 -7.96 -8.85
C VAL A 195 -21.38 -8.86 -7.74
N VAL A 196 -22.02 -10.02 -7.56
CA VAL A 196 -21.57 -11.06 -6.65
C VAL A 196 -20.68 -12.03 -7.43
N ALA A 197 -19.37 -11.85 -7.27
CA ALA A 197 -18.38 -12.59 -8.05
C ALA A 197 -17.97 -13.91 -7.41
N ARG A 198 -17.53 -14.86 -8.25
CA ARG A 198 -16.92 -16.15 -7.85
C ARG A 198 -17.79 -16.99 -6.92
N LEU A 199 -19.06 -17.16 -7.27
CA LEU A 199 -19.94 -18.15 -6.64
C LEU A 199 -19.56 -19.57 -7.09
N GLN A 200 -18.39 -20.03 -6.65
CA GLN A 200 -17.84 -21.35 -6.97
C GLN A 200 -18.02 -22.32 -5.81
N ASP A 201 -18.23 -23.58 -6.15
CA ASP A 201 -18.27 -24.64 -5.14
C ASP A 201 -16.98 -24.67 -4.32
N GLY A 202 -17.10 -24.89 -3.01
CA GLY A 202 -15.98 -24.84 -2.06
C GLY A 202 -15.38 -23.45 -1.79
N ILE A 203 -15.75 -22.39 -2.53
CA ILE A 203 -15.36 -21.00 -2.26
C ILE A 203 -16.46 -20.29 -1.45
N TRP A 204 -17.68 -20.25 -1.98
CA TRP A 204 -18.82 -19.64 -1.30
C TRP A 204 -20.12 -20.36 -1.66
N PRO A 205 -20.83 -21.01 -0.72
CA PRO A 205 -20.66 -21.01 0.74
C PRO A 205 -19.37 -21.69 1.25
N ASN A 206 -18.69 -21.08 2.21
CA ASN A 206 -17.54 -21.71 2.88
C ASN A 206 -18.01 -22.48 4.12
N LEU A 207 -18.33 -23.75 3.93
CA LEU A 207 -18.83 -24.64 4.99
C LEU A 207 -17.72 -25.32 5.80
N ARG A 208 -16.45 -24.91 5.61
CA ARG A 208 -15.36 -25.46 6.41
C ARG A 208 -15.59 -25.11 7.88
N PRO A 209 -15.54 -26.09 8.80
CA PRO A 209 -15.67 -25.80 10.22
C PRO A 209 -14.58 -24.81 10.62
N ARG A 210 -14.95 -23.61 11.04
CA ARG A 210 -14.01 -22.64 11.64
C ARG A 210 -13.78 -23.04 13.09
N GLY A 211 -13.17 -24.21 13.28
CA GLY A 211 -12.76 -24.65 14.61
C GLY A 211 -11.56 -23.83 15.05
N SER A 212 -11.78 -22.87 15.96
CA SER A 212 -10.69 -22.30 16.74
C SER A 212 -10.30 -23.31 17.82
N LEU A 213 -9.02 -23.42 18.14
CA LEU A 213 -8.50 -24.28 19.21
C LEU A 213 -9.17 -23.99 20.56
N LEU A 214 -9.69 -22.77 20.72
CA LEU A 214 -10.36 -22.30 21.94
C LEU A 214 -11.90 -22.40 21.91
N ASP A 215 -12.52 -22.81 20.79
CA ASP A 215 -13.98 -22.91 20.60
C ASP A 215 -14.81 -21.83 21.34
N PRO A 216 -14.63 -20.54 20.98
CA PRO A 216 -15.32 -19.44 21.66
C PRO A 216 -16.85 -19.54 21.57
N ASP A 217 -17.38 -20.09 20.46
CA ASP A 217 -18.82 -20.32 20.29
C ASP A 217 -19.33 -21.41 21.23
N GLY A 218 -18.56 -22.48 21.43
CA GLY A 218 -18.82 -23.49 22.45
C GLY A 218 -18.82 -22.92 23.87
N LEU A 219 -17.86 -22.05 24.19
CA LEU A 219 -17.80 -21.36 25.49
C LEU A 219 -19.04 -20.48 25.72
N LEU A 220 -19.46 -19.72 24.71
CA LEU A 220 -20.64 -18.85 24.81
C LEU A 220 -21.92 -19.66 24.99
N ARG A 221 -22.09 -20.77 24.25
CA ARG A 221 -23.22 -21.69 24.43
C ARG A 221 -23.23 -22.32 25.82
N HIS A 222 -22.07 -22.74 26.31
CA HIS A 222 -21.94 -23.29 27.66
C HIS A 222 -22.33 -22.24 28.71
N ALA A 223 -21.86 -21.00 28.58
CA ALA A 223 -22.22 -19.90 29.47
C ALA A 223 -23.72 -19.56 29.44
N ARG A 224 -24.40 -19.78 28.31
CA ARG A 224 -25.86 -19.62 28.15
C ARG A 224 -26.67 -20.86 28.59
N GLY A 225 -26.02 -21.94 28.99
CA GLY A 225 -26.68 -23.19 29.38
C GLY A 225 -27.26 -23.99 28.20
N GLU A 226 -26.84 -23.71 26.97
CA GLU A 226 -27.39 -24.29 25.73
C GLU A 226 -26.85 -25.70 25.40
N GLY A 227 -25.94 -26.25 26.21
CA GLY A 227 -25.43 -27.63 26.06
C GLY A 227 -24.32 -27.81 25.02
N ALA A 228 -24.10 -29.07 24.59
CA ALA A 228 -23.03 -29.47 23.65
C ALA A 228 -23.30 -29.02 22.19
N LEU A 229 -22.28 -29.15 21.33
CA LEU A 229 -22.30 -28.76 19.90
C LEU A 229 -23.64 -29.11 19.21
N PRO A 230 -24.23 -28.19 18.42
CA PRO A 230 -25.39 -28.52 17.61
C PRO A 230 -25.07 -29.72 16.73
N LEU A 231 -25.99 -30.68 16.62
CA LEU A 231 -25.92 -31.79 15.66
C LEU A 231 -25.77 -31.31 14.19
N ASP A 232 -25.94 -30.01 13.94
CA ASP A 232 -26.00 -29.41 12.62
C ASP A 232 -25.18 -28.10 12.48
N ALA A 233 -23.95 -28.08 13.04
CA ALA A 233 -23.05 -26.93 12.92
C ALA A 233 -22.81 -26.50 11.46
N ARG A 234 -22.81 -27.46 10.52
CA ARG A 234 -22.69 -27.19 9.09
C ARG A 234 -23.89 -26.41 8.54
N LYS A 235 -25.11 -26.71 9.01
CA LYS A 235 -26.31 -25.97 8.64
C LYS A 235 -26.29 -24.55 9.22
N ALA A 236 -25.89 -24.39 10.48
CA ALA A 236 -25.75 -23.05 11.06
C ALA A 236 -24.78 -22.17 10.26
N THR A 237 -23.61 -22.73 9.88
CA THR A 237 -22.66 -22.04 8.99
C THR A 237 -23.29 -21.73 7.63
N LEU A 238 -24.04 -22.66 7.04
CA LEU A 238 -24.72 -22.42 5.76
C LEU A 238 -25.74 -21.28 5.87
N ASP A 239 -26.51 -21.23 6.96
CA ASP A 239 -27.49 -20.17 7.22
C ASP A 239 -26.82 -18.80 7.40
N ASP A 240 -25.66 -18.76 8.07
CA ASP A 240 -24.84 -17.55 8.19
C ASP A 240 -24.30 -17.08 6.82
N GLU A 241 -23.74 -18.01 6.03
CA GLU A 241 -23.25 -17.72 4.67
C GLU A 241 -24.39 -17.24 3.75
N LEU A 242 -25.59 -17.82 3.88
CA LEU A 242 -26.78 -17.42 3.13
C LEU A 242 -27.24 -16.01 3.53
N ARG A 243 -27.21 -15.68 4.83
CA ARG A 243 -27.50 -14.32 5.31
C ARG A 243 -26.52 -13.30 4.74
N MET A 244 -25.23 -13.64 4.65
CA MET A 244 -24.23 -12.77 4.03
C MET A 244 -24.45 -12.60 2.52
N PHE A 245 -24.86 -13.67 1.82
CA PHE A 245 -25.23 -13.59 0.41
C PHE A 245 -26.45 -12.68 0.20
N ALA A 246 -27.51 -12.88 0.99
CA ALA A 246 -28.71 -12.07 0.94
C ALA A 246 -28.43 -10.59 1.27
N LEU A 247 -27.57 -10.33 2.26
CA LEU A 247 -27.08 -8.99 2.57
C LEU A 247 -26.44 -8.33 1.34
N ALA A 248 -25.47 -9.00 0.70
CA ALA A 248 -24.80 -8.45 -0.48
C ALA A 248 -25.77 -8.22 -1.65
N ALA A 249 -26.60 -9.21 -1.98
CA ALA A 249 -27.57 -9.11 -3.08
C ALA A 249 -28.61 -8.00 -2.84
N SER A 250 -29.06 -7.82 -1.58
CA SER A 250 -30.03 -6.78 -1.21
C SER A 250 -29.48 -5.36 -1.31
N ARG A 251 -28.18 -5.16 -1.53
CA ARG A 251 -27.61 -3.82 -1.74
C ARG A 251 -27.96 -3.24 -3.12
N ALA A 252 -28.39 -4.08 -4.06
CA ALA A 252 -28.76 -3.66 -5.41
C ALA A 252 -30.16 -3.03 -5.43
N ARG A 253 -30.25 -1.81 -5.97
CA ARG A 253 -31.52 -1.13 -6.24
C ARG A 253 -32.14 -1.52 -7.57
N ARG A 254 -31.33 -1.89 -8.57
CA ARG A 254 -31.81 -2.17 -9.93
C ARG A 254 -31.41 -3.56 -10.44
N GLN A 255 -30.16 -3.97 -10.22
CA GLN A 255 -29.64 -5.19 -10.82
C GLN A 255 -28.65 -5.93 -9.93
N VAL A 256 -28.83 -7.24 -9.80
CA VAL A 256 -27.84 -8.16 -9.25
C VAL A 256 -27.27 -9.00 -10.37
N VAL A 257 -25.94 -9.05 -10.48
CA VAL A 257 -25.22 -9.92 -11.40
C VAL A 257 -24.51 -10.98 -10.58
N LEU A 258 -24.79 -12.25 -10.86
CA LEU A 258 -24.12 -13.37 -10.22
C LEU A 258 -23.10 -13.95 -11.20
N THR A 259 -21.88 -14.20 -10.77
CA THR A 259 -20.87 -14.83 -11.64
C THR A 259 -20.29 -16.10 -11.02
N ALA A 260 -20.15 -17.11 -11.86
CA ALA A 260 -19.52 -18.38 -11.58
C ALA A 260 -18.83 -18.88 -12.85
N VAL A 261 -17.98 -19.89 -12.71
CA VAL A 261 -17.24 -20.52 -13.81
C VAL A 261 -17.67 -21.97 -13.82
N ALA A 262 -17.94 -22.49 -15.01
CA ALA A 262 -18.28 -23.89 -15.23
C ALA A 262 -17.27 -24.45 -16.24
N GLY A 263 -16.47 -25.42 -15.80
CA GLY A 263 -15.45 -26.09 -16.60
C GLY A 263 -15.23 -27.52 -16.12
N GLU A 264 -14.14 -28.16 -16.55
CA GLU A 264 -13.82 -29.54 -16.14
C GLU A 264 -13.54 -29.65 -14.63
N ASP A 265 -12.81 -28.68 -14.07
CA ASP A 265 -12.40 -28.67 -12.66
C ASP A 265 -13.15 -27.64 -11.79
N GLU A 266 -13.96 -26.77 -12.40
CA GLU A 266 -14.69 -25.71 -11.68
C GLU A 266 -16.19 -25.87 -11.88
N SER A 267 -16.94 -25.79 -10.77
CA SER A 267 -18.39 -25.89 -10.75
C SER A 267 -19.03 -24.72 -10.01
N PRO A 268 -20.15 -24.16 -10.53
CA PRO A 268 -20.91 -23.14 -9.83
C PRO A 268 -21.45 -23.65 -8.48
N SER A 269 -21.44 -22.77 -7.49
CA SER A 269 -21.88 -23.09 -6.14
C SER A 269 -23.39 -23.21 -6.01
N LEU A 270 -23.84 -23.71 -4.85
CA LEU A 270 -25.25 -23.75 -4.47
C LEU A 270 -25.91 -22.37 -4.52
N PHE A 271 -25.19 -21.29 -4.19
CA PHE A 271 -25.74 -19.94 -4.21
C PHE A 271 -25.98 -19.42 -5.63
N PHE A 272 -25.17 -19.85 -6.61
CA PHE A 272 -25.43 -19.53 -8.01
C PHE A 272 -26.77 -20.10 -8.50
N ARG A 273 -27.17 -21.27 -7.97
CA ARG A 273 -28.44 -21.95 -8.30
C ARG A 273 -29.68 -21.30 -7.68
N ILE A 274 -29.51 -20.33 -6.77
CA ILE A 274 -30.61 -19.55 -6.19
C ILE A 274 -31.15 -18.53 -7.21
N SER A 275 -30.39 -18.26 -8.29
CA SER A 275 -30.86 -17.39 -9.37
C SER A 275 -32.24 -17.83 -9.88
N PRO A 276 -33.15 -16.87 -10.16
CA PRO A 276 -34.44 -17.16 -10.75
C PRO A 276 -34.29 -17.97 -12.05
N PRO A 277 -35.19 -18.92 -12.34
CA PRO A 277 -35.09 -19.77 -13.53
C PRO A 277 -35.20 -18.98 -14.84
N ASP A 278 -35.83 -17.81 -14.80
CA ASP A 278 -35.99 -16.85 -15.90
C ASP A 278 -34.86 -15.82 -15.97
N ALA A 279 -33.88 -15.87 -15.07
CA ALA A 279 -32.76 -14.94 -15.09
C ALA A 279 -31.93 -15.11 -16.38
N PRO A 280 -31.61 -14.01 -17.08
CA PRO A 280 -30.83 -14.07 -18.32
C PRO A 280 -29.44 -14.64 -18.03
N ARG A 281 -29.07 -15.70 -18.74
CA ARG A 281 -27.74 -16.31 -18.65
C ARG A 281 -26.86 -15.75 -19.75
N LEU A 282 -25.77 -15.11 -19.35
CA LEU A 282 -24.74 -14.63 -20.25
C LEU A 282 -23.58 -15.61 -20.21
N ASP A 283 -23.26 -16.22 -21.34
CA ASP A 283 -22.05 -17.01 -21.48
C ASP A 283 -20.87 -16.09 -21.78
N ALA A 284 -20.00 -15.89 -20.79
CA ALA A 284 -18.81 -15.05 -20.93
C ALA A 284 -17.82 -15.60 -21.98
N ALA A 285 -17.85 -16.91 -22.30
CA ALA A 285 -17.02 -17.48 -23.36
C ALA A 285 -17.44 -16.98 -24.76
N SER A 286 -18.71 -16.58 -24.91
CA SER A 286 -19.25 -15.98 -26.14
C SER A 286 -19.11 -14.44 -26.19
N ALA A 287 -18.74 -13.82 -25.06
CA ALA A 287 -18.61 -12.38 -24.96
C ALA A 287 -17.23 -11.91 -25.45
N VAL A 288 -17.22 -10.95 -26.37
CA VAL A 288 -15.98 -10.28 -26.78
C VAL A 288 -15.41 -9.56 -25.55
N PRO A 289 -14.12 -9.77 -25.19
CA PRO A 289 -13.52 -9.08 -24.06
C PRO A 289 -13.64 -7.57 -24.23
N LEU A 290 -14.36 -6.91 -23.32
CA LEU A 290 -14.40 -5.46 -23.23
C LEU A 290 -13.05 -4.99 -22.68
N THR A 291 -12.05 -4.93 -23.56
CA THR A 291 -10.83 -4.18 -23.26
C THR A 291 -11.19 -2.71 -23.13
N LEU A 292 -10.43 -1.93 -22.36
CA LEU A 292 -10.61 -0.48 -22.26
C LEU A 292 -10.57 0.24 -23.64
N ARG A 293 -10.09 -0.42 -24.71
CA ARG A 293 -10.16 0.08 -26.09
C ARG A 293 -11.51 -0.16 -26.79
N GLY A 294 -12.35 -1.06 -26.29
CA GLY A 294 -13.65 -1.40 -26.86
C GLY A 294 -14.83 -0.59 -26.29
N ALA A 295 -14.65 0.07 -25.14
CA ALA A 295 -15.68 0.89 -24.50
C ALA A 295 -15.82 2.31 -25.10
N SER A 296 -14.96 2.68 -26.05
CA SER A 296 -15.06 3.92 -26.83
C SER A 296 -15.69 3.65 -28.20
N ARG A 297 -16.97 3.33 -28.24
CA ARG A 297 -17.78 3.57 -29.44
C ARG A 297 -19.13 4.13 -28.99
N PRO A 298 -19.53 5.31 -29.49
CA PRO A 298 -20.81 5.92 -29.15
C PRO A 298 -21.98 5.09 -29.69
#